data_AF-A0A9D7LNZ9-F1
#
_entry.id   AF-A0A9D7LNZ9-F1
#
_cell.length_a   1.000
_cell.length_b   1.000
_cell.length_c   1.000
_cell.angle_alpha   90.00
_cell.angle_beta   90.00
_cell.angle_gamma   90.00
#
_symmetry.space_group_name_H-M   'P 1'
#
loop_
_entity.id
_entity.type
_entity.pdbx_description
1 polymer ?
#
loop_
_entity_poly.entity_id
_entity_poly.type
_entity_poly.pdbx_seq_one_letter_code
_entity_poly.pdbx_strand_id
1 'polypeptide(L)'
;MPAAEFTWVVPTDHPALSGHFPGRPIVPGVVLIDRALLFAEGLLGRSGINWQIANAKFFSPVGPGEALSFTLEVRGGGAIAFRVGAAGRDVASGSLTVPAA
;
A
#
# COMPACT_ATOMS: atom_id res chain seq x y z
N MET A 1 13.41 -13.61 6.38
CA MET A 1 13.09 -12.35 7.08
C MET A 1 11.59 -12.34 7.34
N PRO A 2 11.08 -11.74 8.43
CA PRO A 2 9.66 -11.83 8.73
C PRO A 2 8.87 -11.04 7.68
N ALA A 3 7.98 -11.74 6.98
CA ALA A 3 6.90 -11.10 6.26
C ALA A 3 5.74 -10.90 7.24
N ALA A 4 5.13 -9.71 7.23
CA ALA A 4 3.94 -9.40 7.99
C ALA A 4 2.78 -9.17 7.03
N GLU A 5 1.60 -9.65 7.44
CA GLU A 5 0.37 -9.50 6.67
C GLU A 5 -0.59 -8.54 7.37
N PHE A 6 -1.19 -7.67 6.57
CA PHE A 6 -2.16 -6.68 7.01
C PHE A 6 -3.37 -6.73 6.09
N THR A 7 -4.53 -6.38 6.62
CA THR A 7 -5.76 -6.28 5.83
C THR A 7 -6.34 -4.88 5.93
N TRP A 8 -6.97 -4.44 4.84
CA TRP A 8 -7.70 -3.18 4.80
C TRP A 8 -8.86 -3.30 3.82
N VAL A 9 -10.06 -2.98 4.30
CA VAL A 9 -11.23 -2.83 3.46
C VAL A 9 -11.30 -1.37 3.04
N VAL A 10 -11.35 -1.12 1.74
CA VAL A 10 -11.50 0.23 1.20
C VAL A 10 -12.83 0.83 1.67
N PRO A 11 -12.83 1.93 2.44
CA PRO A 11 -14.07 2.59 2.81
C PRO A 11 -14.83 3.03 1.56
N THR A 12 -16.12 2.71 1.48
CA THR A 12 -16.95 3.04 0.31
C THR A 12 -17.13 4.55 0.12
N ASP A 13 -16.95 5.31 1.19
CA ASP A 13 -17.03 6.76 1.31
C ASP A 13 -15.64 7.43 1.38
N HIS A 14 -14.57 6.71 1.05
CA HIS A 14 -13.22 7.26 1.10
C HIS A 14 -13.13 8.54 0.23
N PRO A 15 -12.68 9.68 0.79
CA PRO A 15 -12.78 10.98 0.11
C PRO A 15 -12.03 11.02 -1.23
N ALA A 16 -10.95 10.25 -1.35
CA ALA A 16 -10.18 10.14 -2.59
C ALA A 16 -10.90 9.41 -3.75
N LEU A 17 -12.07 8.81 -3.52
CA LEU A 17 -12.89 8.19 -4.57
C LEU A 17 -13.79 9.21 -5.28
N SER A 18 -14.14 10.32 -4.61
CA SER A 18 -14.96 11.36 -5.20
C SER A 18 -14.24 11.99 -6.39
N GLY A 19 -14.84 11.90 -7.58
CA GLY A 19 -14.22 12.37 -8.82
C GLY A 19 -13.09 11.49 -9.35
N HIS A 20 -12.78 10.35 -8.75
CA HIS A 20 -11.73 9.43 -9.19
C HIS A 20 -12.28 8.00 -9.37
N PHE A 21 -13.03 7.70 -10.43
CA PHE A 21 -13.46 8.59 -11.51
C PHE A 21 -14.99 8.72 -11.51
N PRO A 22 -15.57 9.80 -12.08
CA PRO A 22 -17.02 9.93 -12.18
C PRO A 22 -17.65 8.69 -12.83
N GLY A 23 -18.66 8.10 -12.19
CA GLY A 23 -19.36 6.90 -12.65
C GLY A 23 -18.60 5.57 -12.52
N ARG A 24 -17.28 5.60 -12.23
CA ARG A 24 -16.45 4.41 -12.01
C ARG A 24 -15.35 4.70 -10.99
N PRO A 25 -15.69 4.71 -9.68
CA PRO A 25 -14.72 4.99 -8.63
C PRO A 25 -13.63 3.91 -8.60
N ILE A 26 -12.38 4.35 -8.58
CA ILE A 26 -11.17 3.53 -8.50
C ILE A 26 -10.27 4.15 -7.45
N VAL A 27 -9.74 3.35 -6.52
CA VAL A 27 -8.79 3.83 -5.52
C VAL A 27 -7.53 4.36 -6.20
N PRO A 28 -7.13 5.62 -5.94
CA PRO A 28 -5.86 6.16 -6.45
C PRO A 28 -4.67 5.35 -5.95
N GLY A 29 -3.67 5.13 -6.81
CA GLY A 29 -2.47 4.36 -6.45
C GLY A 29 -1.74 4.90 -5.21
N VAL A 30 -1.78 6.21 -4.99
CA VAL A 30 -1.18 6.85 -3.80
C VAL A 30 -1.84 6.43 -2.50
N VAL A 31 -3.14 6.11 -2.49
CA VAL A 31 -3.85 5.61 -1.28
C VAL A 31 -3.36 4.22 -0.92
N LEU A 32 -3.04 3.38 -1.91
CA LEU A 32 -2.45 2.06 -1.69
C LEU A 32 -1.03 2.18 -1.11
N ILE A 33 -0.24 3.14 -1.62
CA ILE A 33 1.10 3.42 -1.09
C ILE A 33 1.00 3.94 0.35
N ASP A 34 0.12 4.92 0.61
CA ASP A 34 -0.11 5.49 1.94
C ASP A 34 -0.44 4.39 2.97
N ARG A 35 -1.31 3.45 2.60
CA ARG A 35 -1.63 2.31 3.45
C ARG A 35 -0.43 1.41 3.72
N ALA A 36 0.40 1.16 2.70
CA ALA A 36 1.65 0.42 2.87
C ALA A 36 2.65 1.15 3.77
N LEU A 37 2.74 2.48 3.70
CA LEU A 37 3.57 3.30 4.59
C LEU A 37 3.11 3.18 6.05
N LEU A 38 1.81 3.32 6.31
CA LEU A 38 1.24 3.18 7.65
C LEU A 38 1.50 1.78 8.25
N PHE A 39 1.36 0.73 7.44
CA PHE A 39 1.67 -0.63 7.87
C PHE A 39 3.17 -0.86 8.08
N ALA A 40 4.03 -0.25 7.26
CA ALA A 40 5.47 -0.28 7.45
C ALA A 40 5.89 0.40 8.76
N GLU A 41 5.30 1.55 9.07
CA GLU A 41 5.52 2.25 10.34
C GLU A 41 5.07 1.42 11.55
N GLY A 42 3.89 0.80 11.46
CA GLY A 42 3.39 -0.13 12.48
C GLY A 42 4.29 -1.35 12.66
N LEU A 43 4.77 -1.94 11.55
CA LEU A 43 5.69 -3.07 11.56
C LEU A 43 7.03 -2.74 12.23
N LEU A 44 7.54 -1.53 12.01
CA LEU A 44 8.80 -1.06 12.59
C LEU A 44 8.65 -0.48 14.01
N GLY A 45 7.41 -0.25 14.47
CA GLY A 45 7.15 0.46 15.73
C GLY A 45 7.65 1.90 15.72
N ARG A 46 7.68 2.55 14.55
CA ARG A 46 8.21 3.91 14.35
C ARG A 46 7.32 4.67 13.38
N SER A 47 6.94 5.89 13.75
CA SER A 47 6.11 6.76 12.93
C SER A 47 6.87 7.96 12.39
N GLY A 48 6.34 8.58 11.34
CA GLY A 48 6.91 9.80 10.75
C GLY A 48 8.22 9.53 10.01
N ILE A 49 8.38 8.33 9.46
CA ILE A 49 9.58 8.00 8.68
C ILE A 49 9.49 8.72 7.34
N ASN A 50 10.56 9.43 6.98
CA ASN A 50 10.67 10.04 5.66
C ASN A 50 10.95 8.96 4.60
N TRP A 51 9.91 8.29 4.15
CA TRP A 51 10.03 7.21 3.17
C TRP A 51 10.29 7.75 1.75
N GLN A 52 11.09 7.00 1.00
CA GLN A 52 11.24 7.11 -0.44
C GLN A 52 10.58 5.90 -1.11
N ILE A 53 9.86 6.16 -2.19
CA ILE A 53 9.28 5.10 -3.03
C ILE A 53 10.33 4.73 -4.07
N ALA A 54 11.05 3.62 -3.84
CA ALA A 54 12.06 3.15 -4.79
C ALA A 54 11.44 2.62 -6.08
N ASN A 55 10.29 1.97 -5.97
CA ASN A 55 9.42 1.62 -7.09
C ASN A 55 8.01 1.32 -6.59
N ALA A 56 7.03 1.49 -7.50
CA ALA A 56 5.67 1.03 -7.32
C ALA A 56 5.11 0.60 -8.68
N LYS A 57 4.37 -0.50 -8.70
CA LYS A 57 3.67 -1.02 -9.87
C LYS A 57 2.23 -1.35 -9.50
N PHE A 58 1.30 -0.94 -10.35
CA PHE A 58 -0.14 -1.14 -10.17
C PHE A 58 -0.65 -2.02 -11.31
N PHE A 59 -1.12 -3.21 -10.98
CA PHE A 59 -1.49 -4.24 -11.96
C PHE A 59 -2.98 -4.26 -12.25
N SER A 60 -3.81 -3.97 -11.24
CA SER A 60 -5.26 -4.00 -11.40
C SER A 60 -5.97 -2.97 -10.50
N PRO A 61 -7.09 -2.38 -10.95
CA PRO A 61 -7.80 -1.32 -10.21
C PRO A 61 -8.44 -1.89 -8.94
N VAL A 62 -8.69 -1.03 -7.95
CA VAL A 62 -9.42 -1.39 -6.73
C VAL A 62 -10.68 -0.55 -6.62
N GLY A 63 -11.79 -1.19 -6.27
CA GLY A 63 -13.07 -0.52 -6.08
C GLY A 63 -13.36 -0.15 -4.61
N PRO A 64 -14.37 0.70 -4.37
CA PRO A 64 -14.93 0.90 -3.03
C PRO A 64 -15.39 -0.43 -2.40
N GLY A 65 -15.18 -0.60 -1.11
CA GLY A 65 -15.62 -1.77 -0.35
C GLY A 65 -14.77 -3.03 -0.54
N GLU A 66 -13.75 -2.99 -1.39
CA GLU A 66 -12.92 -4.16 -1.65
C GLU A 66 -11.95 -4.45 -0.49
N ALA A 67 -11.82 -5.73 -0.14
CA ALA A 67 -10.89 -6.20 0.89
C ALA A 67 -9.50 -6.46 0.27
N LEU A 68 -8.50 -5.73 0.75
CA LEU A 68 -7.11 -5.84 0.32
C LEU A 68 -6.26 -6.53 1.38
N SER A 69 -5.36 -7.41 0.92
CA SER A 69 -4.31 -8.00 1.72
C SER A 69 -2.97 -7.39 1.33
N PHE A 70 -2.24 -6.90 2.32
CA PHE A 70 -0.90 -6.33 2.18
C PHE A 70 0.11 -7.27 2.82
N THR A 71 1.12 -7.67 2.07
CA THR A 71 2.28 -8.41 2.59
C THR A 71 3.49 -7.49 2.55
N LEU A 72 4.08 -7.22 3.71
CA LEU A 72 5.28 -6.40 3.85
C LEU A 72 6.44 -7.28 4.31
N GLU A 73 7.61 -7.11 3.69
CA GLU A 73 8.81 -7.83 4.06
C GLU A 73 9.98 -6.86 4.25
N VAL A 74 10.58 -6.89 5.45
CA VAL A 74 11.79 -6.12 5.75
C VAL A 74 12.98 -6.75 5.03
N ARG A 75 13.73 -5.92 4.32
CA ARG A 75 14.95 -6.25 3.57
C ARG A 75 16.17 -5.64 4.27
N GLY A 76 17.36 -5.99 3.77
CA GLY A 76 18.60 -5.37 4.22
C GLY A 76 18.59 -3.85 4.02
N GLY A 77 19.29 -3.11 4.89
CA GLY A 77 19.37 -1.65 4.82
C GLY A 77 18.08 -0.91 5.20
N GLY A 78 17.10 -1.59 5.82
CA GLY A 78 15.84 -0.97 6.26
C GLY A 78 14.81 -0.77 5.15
N ALA A 79 15.06 -1.30 3.95
CA ALA A 79 14.07 -1.29 2.87
C ALA A 79 12.91 -2.24 3.19
N ILE A 80 11.70 -1.91 2.71
CA ILE A 80 10.50 -2.74 2.87
C ILE A 80 9.90 -3.00 1.49
N ALA A 81 9.82 -4.27 1.11
CA ALA A 81 9.06 -4.68 -0.06
C ALA A 81 7.59 -4.86 0.33
N PHE A 82 6.66 -4.33 -0.46
CA PHE A 82 5.23 -4.54 -0.27
C PHE A 82 4.60 -5.22 -1.48
N ARG A 83 3.60 -6.06 -1.22
CA ARG A 83 2.67 -6.60 -2.21
C ARG A 83 1.25 -6.40 -1.72
N VAL A 84 0.34 -6.12 -2.64
CA VAL A 84 -1.09 -5.92 -2.39
C VAL A 84 -1.86 -6.85 -3.30
N GLY A 85 -2.78 -7.62 -2.73
CA GLY A 85 -3.68 -8.51 -3.47
C GLY A 85 -5.12 -8.37 -3.01
N ALA A 86 -6.05 -8.82 -3.85
CA ALA A 86 -7.48 -8.82 -3.56
C ALA A 86 -8.17 -9.98 -4.28
N ALA A 87 -8.93 -10.81 -3.57
CA ALA A 87 -9.65 -11.94 -4.17
C ALA A 87 -8.80 -12.79 -5.16
N GLY A 88 -7.53 -13.03 -4.84
CA GLY A 88 -6.61 -13.83 -5.68
C GLY A 88 -5.97 -13.08 -6.86
N ARG A 89 -6.21 -11.77 -7.01
CA ARG A 89 -5.57 -10.93 -8.03
C ARG A 89 -4.44 -10.09 -7.44
N ASP A 90 -3.38 -9.87 -8.24
CA ASP A 90 -2.34 -8.91 -7.90
C ASP A 90 -2.84 -7.49 -8.15
N VAL A 91 -2.81 -6.66 -7.10
CA VAL A 91 -3.27 -5.26 -7.15
C VAL A 91 -2.08 -4.33 -7.37
N ALA A 92 -1.09 -4.40 -6.48
CA ALA A 92 0.08 -3.53 -6.53
C ALA A 92 1.29 -4.18 -5.87
N SER A 93 2.48 -3.73 -6.22
CA SER A 93 3.70 -4.07 -5.51
C SER A 93 4.70 -2.93 -5.54
N GLY A 94 5.67 -2.96 -4.65
CA GLY A 94 6.73 -1.96 -4.66
C GLY A 94 7.76 -2.15 -3.57
N SER A 95 8.61 -1.15 -3.44
CA SER A 95 9.63 -1.08 -2.39
C SER A 95 9.70 0.34 -1.81
N LEU A 96 9.78 0.39 -0.49
CA LEU A 96 9.98 1.58 0.32
C LEU A 96 11.41 1.56 0.86
N THR A 97 12.06 2.72 0.86
CA THR A 97 13.40 2.92 1.42
C THR A 97 13.42 4.17 2.28
N VAL A 98 14.47 4.36 3.06
CA VAL A 98 14.76 5.65 3.70
C VAL A 98 15.86 6.36 2.89
N PRO A 99 15.85 7.71 2.81
CA PRO A 99 16.94 8.46 2.22
C PRO A 99 18.28 8.05 2.83
N ALA A 100 19.33 8.00 2.00
CA ALA A 100 20.68 7.98 2.52
C ALA A 100 20.92 9.27 3.33
N ALA A 101 21.61 9.12 4.47
CA ALA A 101 22.05 10.25 5.29
C ALA A 101 23.03 11.15 4.54
#